data_AF-A0AAV2ABS2-F1
#
_entry.id   AF-A0AAV2ABS2-F1
#
_cell.length_a   1.000
_cell.length_b   1.000
_cell.length_c   1.000
_cell.angle_alpha   90.00
_cell.angle_beta   90.00
_cell.angle_gamma   90.00
#
_symmetry.space_group_name_H-M   'P 1'
#
loop_
_entity.id
_entity.type
_entity.pdbx_description
1 polymer ?
#
loop_
_entity_poly.entity_id
_entity_poly.type
_entity_poly.pdbx_seq_one_letter_code
_entity_poly.pdbx_strand_id
1 'polypeptide(L)'
;MNPCAGSFNWRPYLRKQGFTAAPVSCFKHVALSNCWDSIVENVRVEVRSPDCKGPNCNCTTNPCRYWLATVIKVCGYWGLLRYDGFDKITPKYFNVPDKWVNLCTEPHIHPIGWCAKNGKLLVPPKSIEPKIICWRDFLMEMLPGGRTLPPDFTFRIEEHSHNSIKKGMKLEVVDKNLISVVRSAVVTDVVGGRLHIKYSECGEEEEDEGFWCHERSPLIHPVGWAQIIGHALKASPEYARLSLKKTLYRTFEPDDATWDMFLPVYNPIGNLKFKKKMKLEAIDPLNLSAICVATVTEVLRNNYLMIGIDGMMAANGADCFCYHASSPCIFPVGFCESNGIKLTPPKGYKTEFKWSEYLKKTKSEAAPVDLFQKDIPDHGFKEGMFLEAVDLMEPRLICVAYVTKVVGRLLKIHFDGWEEDYDQWCDCESPDLFPIGWCDVLGYRLEPPRVDGSEEKKKKKTVVKKRKKKALTKRAAGSDDSQMIIDDEIKKNDFEDSKDSFQDNSVVPDDSSSSSYQGKLRGTPRRSLTTITPPSSSNIQEGKQKLNFNKKSTLNSTPVKSIPMDENSSAVPNEQKRLRSKRITYEECPDPELDKFRTRRRRRKQKKSAEMVLEDSSSSSSGVEILD
;
A
#
# COMPACT_ATOMS: atom_id res chain seq x y z
N MET A 1 5.64 20.55 1.70
CA MET A 1 6.90 19.85 1.38
C MET A 1 7.19 20.07 -0.10
N ASN A 2 8.44 20.31 -0.50
CA ASN A 2 8.78 20.34 -1.93
C ASN A 2 8.74 18.91 -2.47
N PRO A 3 8.21 18.67 -3.68
CA PRO A 3 8.20 17.34 -4.28
C PRO A 3 9.63 16.81 -4.37
N CYS A 4 9.81 15.52 -4.08
CA CYS A 4 11.11 14.86 -4.19
C CYS A 4 11.65 15.02 -5.62
N ALA A 5 12.93 15.39 -5.76
CA ALA A 5 13.53 15.62 -7.06
C ALA A 5 13.43 14.36 -7.94
N GLY A 6 12.92 14.50 -9.17
CA GLY A 6 12.71 13.37 -10.08
C GLY A 6 11.52 12.47 -9.74
N SER A 7 10.61 12.89 -8.85
CA SER A 7 9.33 12.22 -8.61
C SER A 7 8.33 12.49 -9.74
N PHE A 8 7.56 11.47 -10.12
CA PHE A 8 6.50 11.60 -11.11
C PHE A 8 5.39 12.55 -10.66
N ASN A 9 4.79 13.26 -11.63
CA ASN A 9 3.71 14.20 -11.40
C ASN A 9 2.41 13.66 -12.00
N TRP A 10 1.40 13.40 -11.17
CA TRP A 10 0.10 12.87 -11.58
C TRP A 10 -0.76 13.82 -12.44
N ARG A 11 -0.50 15.14 -12.43
CA ARG A 11 -1.35 16.14 -13.11
C ARG A 11 -1.66 15.85 -14.59
N PRO A 12 -0.71 15.36 -15.43
CA PRO A 12 -1.02 14.99 -16.80
C PRO A 12 -2.02 13.83 -16.89
N TYR A 13 -1.93 12.85 -15.99
CA TYR A 13 -2.84 11.70 -15.94
C TYR A 13 -4.23 12.10 -15.44
N LEU A 14 -4.30 12.94 -14.41
CA LEU A 14 -5.55 13.46 -13.85
C LEU A 14 -6.40 14.22 -14.87
N ARG A 15 -5.79 14.77 -15.92
CA ARG A 15 -6.47 15.47 -17.02
C ARG A 15 -6.94 14.55 -18.15
N LYS A 16 -6.54 13.28 -18.18
CA LYS A 16 -6.98 12.33 -19.21
C LYS A 16 -8.46 12.00 -19.03
N GLN A 17 -9.20 11.94 -20.14
CA GLN A 17 -10.61 11.55 -20.13
C GLN A 17 -10.73 10.07 -19.73
N GLY A 18 -11.72 9.72 -18.90
CA GLY A 18 -11.90 8.35 -18.43
C GLY A 18 -10.92 7.90 -17.35
N PHE A 19 -10.00 8.77 -16.89
CA PHE A 19 -9.08 8.44 -15.80
C PHE A 19 -9.84 8.21 -14.48
N THR A 20 -9.61 7.03 -13.91
CA THR A 20 -10.16 6.59 -12.62
C THR A 20 -9.04 6.22 -11.67
N ALA A 21 -9.08 6.78 -10.45
CA ALA A 21 -8.16 6.44 -9.37
C ALA A 21 -8.89 5.58 -8.33
N ALA A 22 -8.17 4.68 -7.68
CA ALA A 22 -8.69 4.02 -6.49
C ALA A 22 -8.89 5.06 -5.37
N PRO A 23 -10.08 5.13 -4.73
CA PRO A 23 -10.33 6.07 -3.65
C PRO A 23 -9.50 5.70 -2.40
N VAL A 24 -9.21 6.69 -1.56
CA VAL A 24 -8.39 6.47 -0.33
C VAL A 24 -9.04 5.44 0.61
N SER A 25 -10.37 5.34 0.64
CA SER A 25 -11.11 4.36 1.46
C SER A 25 -10.87 2.90 1.10
N CYS A 26 -10.30 2.62 -0.08
CA CYS A 26 -9.83 1.28 -0.47
C CYS A 26 -8.60 0.84 0.35
N PHE A 27 -7.82 1.77 0.89
CA PHE A 27 -6.52 1.48 1.51
C PHE A 27 -6.61 1.62 3.03
N LYS A 28 -6.85 0.53 3.77
CA LYS A 28 -7.12 0.60 5.22
C LYS A 28 -5.92 1.01 6.09
N HIS A 29 -4.71 0.98 5.55
CA HIS A 29 -3.48 1.28 6.28
C HIS A 29 -3.02 2.74 6.13
N VAL A 30 -3.62 3.52 5.22
CA VAL A 30 -3.20 4.92 4.99
C VAL A 30 -4.02 5.92 5.81
N ALA A 31 -3.47 7.12 5.97
CA ALA A 31 -4.12 8.21 6.66
C ALA A 31 -5.51 8.54 6.06
N LEU A 32 -6.46 8.91 6.93
CA LEU A 32 -7.80 9.35 6.56
C LEU A 32 -8.71 8.30 5.89
N SER A 33 -8.25 7.06 5.67
CA SER A 33 -9.01 5.99 5.02
C SER A 33 -10.42 5.80 5.62
N ASN A 34 -10.51 5.75 6.95
CA ASN A 34 -11.77 5.51 7.68
C ASN A 34 -12.78 6.65 7.61
N CYS A 35 -12.36 7.84 7.18
CA CYS A 35 -13.23 9.02 7.07
C CYS A 35 -13.28 9.61 5.68
N TRP A 36 -12.60 9.00 4.70
CA TRP A 36 -12.52 9.53 3.35
C TRP A 36 -13.87 9.48 2.62
N ASP A 37 -14.81 8.64 3.07
CA ASP A 37 -16.18 8.60 2.54
C ASP A 37 -16.95 9.92 2.76
N SER A 38 -16.46 10.81 3.65
CA SER A 38 -16.97 12.18 3.81
C SER A 38 -16.43 13.16 2.76
N ILE A 39 -15.32 12.82 2.09
CA ILE A 39 -14.61 13.65 1.11
C ILE A 39 -14.98 13.16 -0.29
N VAL A 40 -16.12 13.65 -0.74
CA VAL A 40 -16.72 13.28 -2.04
C VAL A 40 -16.85 14.49 -2.95
N GLU A 41 -17.27 14.25 -4.19
CA GLU A 41 -17.64 15.32 -5.11
C GLU A 41 -18.71 16.23 -4.52
N ASN A 42 -18.62 17.52 -4.83
CA ASN A 42 -19.45 18.61 -4.31
C ASN A 42 -19.20 19.02 -2.85
N VAL A 43 -18.12 18.52 -2.22
CA VAL A 43 -17.63 19.09 -0.95
C VAL A 43 -17.11 20.51 -1.20
N ARG A 44 -17.47 21.45 -0.32
CA ARG A 44 -17.02 22.84 -0.39
C ARG A 44 -15.92 23.11 0.63
N VAL A 45 -14.98 23.95 0.23
CA VAL A 45 -13.78 24.29 0.98
C VAL A 45 -13.47 25.78 0.87
N GLU A 46 -12.83 26.32 1.89
CA GLU A 46 -12.18 27.62 1.86
C GLU A 46 -10.75 27.44 1.38
N VAL A 47 -10.39 28.11 0.30
CA VAL A 47 -9.07 27.99 -0.33
C VAL A 47 -8.46 29.36 -0.63
N ARG A 48 -7.14 29.41 -0.81
CA ARG A 48 -6.46 30.66 -1.19
C ARG A 48 -7.07 31.24 -2.48
N SER A 49 -7.34 32.55 -2.47
CA SER A 49 -7.91 33.26 -3.62
C SER A 49 -7.01 33.11 -4.87
N PRO A 50 -7.58 32.91 -6.07
CA PRO A 50 -6.81 32.71 -7.31
C PRO A 50 -6.01 33.96 -7.72
N ASP A 51 -6.40 35.13 -7.22
CA ASP A 51 -5.74 36.41 -7.51
C ASP A 51 -4.55 36.69 -6.57
N CYS A 52 -4.27 35.80 -5.62
CA CYS A 52 -3.08 35.87 -4.77
C CYS A 52 -1.85 35.25 -5.47
N LYS A 53 -1.43 35.78 -6.63
CA LYS A 53 -0.26 35.32 -7.39
C LYS A 53 0.80 36.42 -7.52
N GLY A 54 1.92 36.28 -6.82
CA GLY A 54 3.11 37.12 -7.05
C GLY A 54 4.23 36.93 -6.00
N PRO A 55 5.51 37.13 -6.37
CA PRO A 55 6.66 37.09 -5.45
C PRO A 55 6.65 38.22 -4.41
N ASN A 56 5.83 39.26 -4.62
CA ASN A 56 5.55 40.33 -3.65
C ASN A 56 4.25 40.13 -2.85
N CYS A 57 3.62 38.95 -2.93
CA CYS A 57 2.55 38.60 -1.98
C CYS A 57 3.24 38.23 -0.66
N ASN A 58 3.59 39.26 0.13
CA ASN A 58 4.29 39.11 1.41
C ASN A 58 3.31 38.65 2.50
N CYS A 59 2.70 37.48 2.30
CA CYS A 59 1.73 36.86 3.21
C CYS A 59 2.31 36.45 4.59
N THR A 60 3.51 36.90 4.90
CA THR A 60 4.11 36.97 6.23
C THR A 60 3.52 38.09 7.09
N THR A 61 2.91 39.12 6.47
CA THR A 61 2.02 40.06 7.16
C THR A 61 0.58 39.84 6.70
N ASN A 62 -0.28 39.67 7.69
CA ASN A 62 -1.71 39.40 7.58
C ASN A 62 -2.44 40.39 6.62
N PRO A 63 -3.46 39.97 5.83
CA PRO A 63 -3.96 38.60 5.61
C PRO A 63 -3.88 38.11 4.16
N CYS A 64 -3.46 36.84 3.98
CA CYS A 64 -3.82 36.04 2.81
C CYS A 64 -5.34 36.05 2.60
N ARG A 65 -5.78 36.22 1.35
CA ARG A 65 -7.20 36.25 0.98
C ARG A 65 -7.67 34.86 0.60
N TYR A 66 -8.86 34.48 1.06
CA TYR A 66 -9.47 33.18 0.79
C TYR A 66 -10.74 33.35 -0.04
N TRP A 67 -11.13 32.29 -0.73
CA TRP A 67 -12.41 32.20 -1.43
C TRP A 67 -12.96 30.78 -1.35
N LEU A 68 -14.26 30.64 -1.62
CA LEU A 68 -14.92 29.35 -1.66
C LEU A 68 -14.61 28.61 -2.95
N ALA A 69 -14.39 27.30 -2.82
CA ALA A 69 -14.29 26.39 -3.95
C ALA A 69 -15.04 25.10 -3.68
N THR A 70 -15.58 24.51 -4.74
CA THR A 70 -16.22 23.21 -4.75
C THR A 70 -15.25 22.16 -5.32
N VAL A 71 -15.16 21.01 -4.67
CA VAL A 71 -14.42 19.84 -5.16
C VAL A 71 -15.26 19.15 -6.23
N ILE A 72 -14.87 19.27 -7.49
CA ILE A 72 -15.60 18.72 -8.64
C ILE A 72 -15.31 17.24 -8.84
N LYS A 73 -14.07 16.82 -8.60
CA LYS A 73 -13.61 15.44 -8.78
C LYS A 73 -12.58 15.08 -7.71
N VAL A 74 -12.59 13.84 -7.25
CA VAL A 74 -11.61 13.29 -6.29
C VAL A 74 -10.90 12.10 -6.92
N CYS A 75 -9.57 12.08 -6.86
CA CYS A 75 -8.71 11.01 -7.35
C CYS A 75 -7.62 10.71 -6.32
N GLY A 76 -7.81 9.70 -5.47
CA GLY A 76 -6.93 9.48 -4.30
C GLY A 76 -6.94 10.72 -3.39
N TYR A 77 -5.76 11.25 -3.05
CA TYR A 77 -5.63 12.50 -2.31
C TYR A 77 -5.78 13.77 -3.17
N TRP A 78 -5.88 13.64 -4.50
CA TRP A 78 -6.03 14.79 -5.39
C TRP A 78 -7.49 15.20 -5.55
N GLY A 79 -7.76 16.50 -5.44
CA GLY A 79 -9.04 17.12 -5.70
C GLY A 79 -8.97 18.13 -6.85
N LEU A 80 -9.96 18.11 -7.73
CA LEU A 80 -10.16 19.16 -8.73
C LEU A 80 -11.04 20.25 -8.13
N LEU A 81 -10.45 21.41 -7.84
CA LEU A 81 -11.17 22.54 -7.26
C LEU A 81 -11.70 23.47 -8.35
N ARG A 82 -12.94 23.91 -8.16
CA ARG A 82 -13.56 24.99 -8.92
C ARG A 82 -13.99 26.10 -7.98
N TYR A 83 -13.56 27.33 -8.25
CA TYR A 83 -13.97 28.48 -7.44
C TYR A 83 -15.46 28.76 -7.63
N ASP A 84 -16.16 28.97 -6.51
CA ASP A 84 -17.60 29.23 -6.53
C ASP A 84 -17.89 30.56 -7.24
N GLY A 85 -18.92 30.56 -8.08
CA GLY A 85 -19.34 31.70 -8.90
C GLY A 85 -18.95 31.58 -10.38
N PHE A 86 -17.89 30.84 -10.70
CA PHE A 86 -17.49 30.63 -12.11
C PHE A 86 -18.49 29.78 -12.91
N ASP A 87 -19.21 28.87 -12.25
CA ASP A 87 -20.25 28.05 -12.89
C ASP A 87 -21.45 28.87 -13.37
N LYS A 88 -21.82 29.94 -12.64
CA LYS A 88 -22.98 30.78 -12.97
C LYS A 88 -22.67 31.81 -14.07
N ILE A 89 -21.39 32.05 -14.35
CA ILE A 89 -20.92 33.19 -15.14
C ILE A 89 -20.39 32.79 -16.53
N THR A 90 -20.02 31.52 -16.74
CA THR A 90 -19.26 31.13 -17.93
C THR A 90 -20.16 30.41 -18.94
N PRO A 91 -20.54 31.04 -20.08
CA PRO A 91 -21.04 30.28 -21.23
C PRO A 91 -19.95 29.30 -21.68
N LYS A 92 -20.33 28.20 -22.32
CA LYS A 92 -19.57 27.03 -22.83
C LYS A 92 -18.16 27.23 -23.48
N TYR A 93 -17.57 28.43 -23.49
CA TYR A 93 -16.39 28.79 -24.29
C TYR A 93 -15.26 29.56 -23.56
N PHE A 94 -15.29 29.69 -22.22
CA PHE A 94 -14.14 30.24 -21.47
C PHE A 94 -13.55 29.20 -20.51
N ASN A 95 -12.22 29.11 -20.46
CA ASN A 95 -11.48 28.21 -19.58
C ASN A 95 -11.88 28.45 -18.11
N VAL A 96 -12.68 27.54 -17.55
CA VAL A 96 -12.93 27.50 -16.10
C VAL A 96 -11.59 27.27 -15.41
N PRO A 97 -11.20 28.07 -14.40
CA PRO A 97 -9.90 27.96 -13.75
C PRO A 97 -9.87 26.78 -12.76
N ASP A 98 -10.27 25.59 -13.22
CA ASP A 98 -10.24 24.37 -12.44
C ASP A 98 -8.78 24.03 -12.10
N LYS A 99 -8.50 23.80 -10.81
CA LYS A 99 -7.15 23.56 -10.31
C LYS A 99 -7.08 22.21 -9.59
N TRP A 100 -6.22 21.33 -10.08
CA TRP A 100 -5.83 20.12 -9.35
C TRP A 100 -4.90 20.47 -8.19
N VAL A 101 -5.30 20.07 -6.99
CA VAL A 101 -4.52 20.19 -5.75
C VAL A 101 -4.52 18.87 -5.01
N ASN A 102 -3.47 18.60 -4.24
CA ASN A 102 -3.50 17.51 -3.28
C ASN A 102 -4.13 18.06 -1.98
N LEU A 103 -5.24 17.45 -1.56
CA LEU A 103 -6.07 17.91 -0.45
C LEU A 103 -5.34 17.85 0.90
N CYS A 104 -4.31 17.00 1.00
CA CYS A 104 -3.56 16.78 2.23
C CYS A 104 -2.27 17.62 2.31
N THR A 105 -1.69 18.04 1.18
CA THR A 105 -0.44 18.82 1.17
C THR A 105 -0.62 20.33 0.95
N GLU A 106 -1.76 20.77 0.41
CA GLU A 106 -2.03 22.20 0.22
C GLU A 106 -2.42 22.85 1.56
N PRO A 107 -1.56 23.71 2.15
CA PRO A 107 -1.75 24.24 3.50
C PRO A 107 -2.92 25.22 3.62
N HIS A 108 -3.41 25.73 2.49
CA HIS A 108 -4.48 26.72 2.43
C HIS A 108 -5.85 26.13 2.11
N ILE A 109 -6.08 24.83 2.35
CA ILE A 109 -7.40 24.21 2.21
C ILE A 109 -8.00 24.03 3.61
N HIS A 110 -9.17 24.60 3.82
CA HIS A 110 -9.83 24.59 5.12
C HIS A 110 -11.33 24.27 4.98
N PRO A 111 -11.95 23.73 6.04
CA PRO A 111 -13.40 23.58 6.08
C PRO A 111 -14.09 24.95 6.10
N ILE A 112 -15.32 25.01 5.60
CA ILE A 112 -16.18 26.19 5.68
C ILE A 112 -16.32 26.66 7.13
N GLY A 113 -16.10 27.95 7.37
CA GLY A 113 -16.13 28.59 8.69
C GLY A 113 -14.75 28.79 9.33
N TRP A 114 -13.68 28.23 8.76
CA TRP A 114 -12.33 28.41 9.28
C TRP A 114 -11.87 29.87 9.19
N CYS A 115 -12.14 30.56 8.08
CA CYS A 115 -11.80 31.97 7.89
C CYS A 115 -12.50 32.85 8.93
N ALA A 116 -13.80 32.64 9.12
CA ALA A 116 -14.58 33.35 10.13
C ALA A 116 -14.01 33.13 11.55
N LYS A 117 -13.63 31.90 11.89
CA LYS A 117 -13.03 31.55 13.19
C LYS A 117 -11.64 32.17 13.40
N ASN A 118 -10.84 32.30 12.35
CA ASN A 118 -9.46 32.77 12.42
C ASN A 118 -9.29 34.25 12.02
N GLY A 119 -10.40 35.00 11.91
CA GLY A 119 -10.38 36.41 11.53
C GLY A 119 -9.81 36.68 10.13
N LYS A 120 -9.97 35.72 9.20
CA LYS A 120 -9.56 35.86 7.79
C LYS A 120 -10.77 36.27 6.93
N LEU A 121 -10.48 36.95 5.83
CA LEU A 121 -11.51 37.48 4.92
C LEU A 121 -11.72 36.56 3.72
N LEU A 122 -12.99 36.29 3.44
CA LEU A 122 -13.42 35.74 2.15
C LEU A 122 -13.52 36.89 1.14
N VAL A 123 -12.66 36.86 0.12
CA VAL A 123 -12.59 37.89 -0.92
C VAL A 123 -12.90 37.26 -2.27
N PRO A 124 -13.97 37.71 -2.96
CA PRO A 124 -14.32 37.20 -4.27
C PRO A 124 -13.18 37.47 -5.28
N PRO A 125 -12.92 36.52 -6.20
CA PRO A 125 -11.98 36.73 -7.29
C PRO A 125 -12.39 37.93 -8.15
N LYS A 126 -11.43 38.78 -8.54
CA LYS A 126 -11.63 40.01 -9.34
C LYS A 126 -12.38 39.76 -10.65
N SER A 127 -12.24 38.56 -11.22
CA SER A 127 -12.90 38.13 -12.45
C SER A 127 -14.41 37.88 -12.31
N ILE A 128 -14.89 37.62 -11.09
CA ILE A 128 -16.30 37.43 -10.76
C ILE A 128 -16.86 38.55 -9.87
N GLU A 129 -15.99 39.30 -9.19
CA GLU A 129 -16.30 40.44 -8.31
C GLU A 129 -17.36 41.40 -8.91
N PRO A 130 -17.19 41.94 -10.14
CA PRO A 130 -18.15 42.90 -10.69
C PRO A 130 -19.46 42.27 -11.18
N LYS A 131 -19.57 40.94 -11.21
CA LYS A 131 -20.69 40.21 -11.82
C LYS A 131 -21.77 39.83 -10.82
N ILE A 132 -21.49 39.89 -9.53
CA ILE A 132 -22.42 39.55 -8.45
C ILE A 132 -22.67 40.81 -7.61
N ILE A 133 -23.93 41.23 -7.56
CA ILE A 133 -24.37 42.48 -6.91
C ILE A 133 -24.38 42.34 -5.38
N CYS A 134 -24.90 41.21 -4.87
CA CYS A 134 -24.98 40.94 -3.43
C CYS A 134 -24.31 39.61 -3.08
N TRP A 135 -23.06 39.68 -2.61
CA TRP A 135 -22.31 38.50 -2.16
C TRP A 135 -22.93 37.81 -0.95
N ARG A 136 -23.66 38.55 -0.11
CA ARG A 136 -24.35 37.99 1.04
C ARG A 136 -25.44 37.01 0.63
N ASP A 137 -26.28 37.42 -0.32
CA ASP A 137 -27.38 36.59 -0.82
C ASP A 137 -26.84 35.40 -1.61
N PHE A 138 -25.78 35.62 -2.42
CA PHE A 138 -25.07 34.53 -3.10
C PHE A 138 -24.55 33.47 -2.11
N LEU A 139 -23.91 33.89 -1.02
CA LEU A 139 -23.42 32.97 0.01
C LEU A 139 -24.57 32.31 0.77
N MET A 140 -25.66 33.04 1.07
CA MET A 140 -26.85 32.49 1.74
C MET A 140 -27.62 31.49 0.86
N GLU A 141 -27.56 31.61 -0.47
CA GLU A 141 -28.10 30.62 -1.39
C GLU A 141 -27.18 29.38 -1.48
N MET A 142 -25.86 29.61 -1.48
CA MET A 142 -24.88 28.56 -1.75
C MET A 142 -24.56 27.69 -0.54
N LEU A 143 -24.40 28.27 0.65
CA LEU A 143 -23.89 27.58 1.84
C LEU A 143 -24.86 26.58 2.50
N PRO A 144 -26.19 26.79 2.55
CA PRO A 144 -27.11 25.88 3.22
C PRO A 144 -27.05 24.45 2.65
N GLY A 145 -26.94 23.45 3.54
CA GLY A 145 -26.91 22.03 3.17
C GLY A 145 -25.61 21.56 2.47
N GLY A 146 -24.62 22.44 2.30
CA GLY A 146 -23.33 22.09 1.71
C GLY A 146 -22.48 21.20 2.63
N ARG A 147 -21.97 20.09 2.10
CA ARG A 147 -20.95 19.30 2.80
C ARG A 147 -19.60 20.03 2.76
N THR A 148 -18.86 19.98 3.86
CA THR A 148 -17.50 20.55 4.00
C THR A 148 -16.54 19.49 4.52
N LEU A 149 -15.24 19.74 4.44
CA LEU A 149 -14.22 18.91 5.08
C LEU A 149 -14.47 18.78 6.60
N PRO A 150 -14.08 17.65 7.22
CA PRO A 150 -14.11 17.50 8.67
C PRO A 150 -13.26 18.58 9.37
N PRO A 151 -13.71 19.12 10.52
CA PRO A 151 -12.97 20.17 11.25
C PRO A 151 -11.62 19.70 11.83
N ASP A 152 -11.43 18.38 11.98
CA ASP A 152 -10.21 17.73 12.46
C ASP A 152 -9.36 17.10 11.33
N PHE A 153 -9.66 17.45 10.07
CA PHE A 153 -8.99 16.90 8.88
C PHE A 153 -7.45 17.01 8.94
N THR A 154 -6.90 18.16 9.34
CA THR A 154 -5.43 18.36 9.44
C THR A 154 -4.81 17.52 10.56
N PHE A 155 -5.45 17.46 11.72
CA PHE A 155 -4.95 16.70 12.87
C PHE A 155 -4.91 15.20 12.58
N ARG A 156 -5.91 14.68 11.86
CA ARG A 156 -5.95 13.26 11.47
C ARG A 156 -4.81 12.85 10.53
N ILE A 157 -4.28 13.77 9.72
CA ILE A 157 -3.11 13.49 8.87
C ILE A 157 -1.86 13.32 9.75
N GLU A 158 -1.70 14.17 10.76
CA GLU A 158 -0.57 14.12 11.70
C GLU A 158 -0.65 12.88 12.61
N GLU A 159 -1.83 12.54 13.13
CA GLU A 159 -2.03 11.39 14.01
C GLU A 159 -1.69 10.06 13.28
N HIS A 160 -2.11 9.94 12.02
CA HIS A 160 -1.77 8.78 11.18
C HIS A 160 -0.31 8.75 10.71
N SER A 161 0.48 9.79 10.97
CA SER A 161 1.93 9.79 10.72
C SER A 161 2.72 9.09 11.84
N HIS A 162 2.08 8.74 12.96
CA HIS A 162 2.71 7.99 14.04
C HIS A 162 2.79 6.50 13.72
N ASN A 163 4.02 6.04 13.47
CA ASN A 163 4.31 4.62 13.26
C ASN A 163 4.44 3.88 14.59
N SER A 164 3.97 2.64 14.63
CA SER A 164 4.08 1.80 15.83
C SER A 164 5.54 1.40 16.04
N ILE A 165 6.23 1.10 14.94
CA ILE A 165 7.64 0.74 14.90
C ILE A 165 8.48 1.96 14.55
N LYS A 166 9.52 2.22 15.33
CA LYS A 166 10.38 3.41 15.25
C LYS A 166 11.80 3.06 14.80
N LYS A 167 12.51 4.08 14.31
CA LYS A 167 13.95 4.01 14.04
C LYS A 167 14.72 3.58 15.30
N GLY A 168 15.68 2.68 15.11
CA GLY A 168 16.49 2.07 16.18
C GLY A 168 15.93 0.77 16.73
N MET A 169 14.67 0.42 16.45
CA MET A 169 14.07 -0.77 17.01
C MET A 169 14.59 -2.06 16.36
N LYS A 170 14.72 -3.11 17.17
CA LYS A 170 15.18 -4.45 16.81
C LYS A 170 13.98 -5.36 16.57
N LEU A 171 14.01 -6.13 15.50
CA LEU A 171 12.96 -7.09 15.12
C LEU A 171 13.56 -8.32 14.44
N GLU A 172 12.74 -9.34 14.20
CA GLU A 172 13.11 -10.52 13.40
C GLU A 172 12.45 -10.40 12.02
N VAL A 173 13.21 -10.64 10.95
CA VAL A 173 12.73 -10.47 9.57
C VAL A 173 13.22 -11.59 8.66
N VAL A 174 12.41 -11.97 7.65
CA VAL A 174 12.80 -12.94 6.61
C VAL A 174 14.10 -12.51 5.91
N ASP A 175 15.02 -13.46 5.74
CA ASP A 175 16.29 -13.20 5.05
C ASP A 175 16.09 -13.21 3.51
N LYS A 176 16.32 -12.06 2.86
CA LYS A 176 16.19 -11.89 1.41
C LYS A 176 17.04 -12.86 0.58
N ASN A 177 18.15 -13.35 1.14
CA ASN A 177 19.03 -14.32 0.47
C ASN A 177 18.66 -15.78 0.78
N LEU A 178 17.84 -16.01 1.81
CA LEU A 178 17.40 -17.33 2.25
C LEU A 178 16.01 -17.23 2.92
N ILE A 179 14.97 -17.24 2.09
CA ILE A 179 13.58 -17.01 2.53
C ILE A 179 13.02 -18.04 3.53
N SER A 180 13.72 -19.16 3.73
CA SER A 180 13.38 -20.20 4.71
C SER A 180 13.82 -19.86 6.14
N VAL A 181 14.57 -18.77 6.35
CA VAL A 181 15.03 -18.35 7.68
C VAL A 181 14.68 -16.90 7.95
N VAL A 182 14.58 -16.56 9.23
CA VAL A 182 14.54 -15.17 9.70
C VAL A 182 15.86 -14.80 10.37
N ARG A 183 16.18 -13.50 10.39
CA ARG A 183 17.38 -12.93 11.00
C ARG A 183 17.00 -11.75 11.89
N SER A 184 17.81 -11.48 12.92
CA SER A 184 17.72 -10.23 13.69
C SER A 184 18.10 -9.04 12.81
N ALA A 185 17.32 -7.97 12.91
CA ALA A 185 17.52 -6.74 12.14
C ALA A 185 17.14 -5.49 12.94
N VAL A 186 17.64 -4.34 12.50
CA VAL A 186 17.38 -3.01 13.08
C VAL A 186 16.71 -2.12 12.05
N VAL A 187 15.70 -1.38 12.50
CA VAL A 187 15.04 -0.35 11.68
C VAL A 187 15.93 0.87 11.60
N THR A 188 16.43 1.20 10.41
CA THR A 188 17.30 2.37 10.22
C THR A 188 16.53 3.63 9.88
N ASP A 189 15.42 3.52 9.15
CA ASP A 189 14.62 4.66 8.72
C ASP A 189 13.14 4.28 8.62
N VAL A 190 12.27 5.28 8.77
CA VAL A 190 10.82 5.09 8.72
C VAL A 190 10.18 6.24 7.93
N VAL A 191 9.39 5.91 6.90
CA VAL A 191 8.66 6.89 6.07
C VAL A 191 7.23 6.40 5.87
N GLY A 192 6.28 7.04 6.54
CA GLY A 192 4.84 6.73 6.46
C GLY A 192 4.49 5.26 6.58
N GLY A 193 4.96 4.60 7.64
CA GLY A 193 4.74 3.17 7.88
C GLY A 193 5.71 2.25 7.14
N ARG A 194 6.43 2.72 6.13
CA ARG A 194 7.50 1.94 5.47
C ARG A 194 8.78 2.00 6.30
N LEU A 195 9.31 0.82 6.62
CA LEU A 195 10.51 0.62 7.42
C LEU A 195 11.66 0.25 6.49
N HIS A 196 12.80 0.94 6.63
CA HIS A 196 14.06 0.48 6.09
C HIS A 196 14.78 -0.36 7.13
N ILE A 197 15.12 -1.59 6.78
CA ILE A 197 15.61 -2.61 7.71
C ILE A 197 16.98 -3.10 7.26
N LYS A 198 17.92 -3.16 8.21
CA LYS A 198 19.26 -3.73 8.01
C LYS A 198 19.51 -4.86 8.99
N TYR A 199 20.17 -5.92 8.54
CA TYR A 199 20.51 -7.07 9.37
C TYR A 199 21.53 -6.70 10.46
N SER A 200 21.29 -7.17 11.69
CA SER A 200 22.13 -6.85 12.86
C SER A 200 23.48 -7.57 12.84
N GLU A 201 23.52 -8.78 12.26
CA GLU A 201 24.70 -9.64 12.20
C GLU A 201 25.19 -9.74 10.74
N CYS A 202 25.72 -8.64 10.21
CA CYS A 202 26.57 -8.70 9.02
C CYS A 202 28.01 -8.91 9.44
N GLY A 203 28.72 -9.83 8.76
CA GLY A 203 30.17 -9.90 8.91
C GLY A 203 30.77 -8.55 8.50
N GLU A 204 31.89 -8.16 9.12
CA GLU A 204 32.57 -6.87 8.91
C GLU A 204 32.91 -6.56 7.44
N GLU A 205 32.79 -7.55 6.54
CA GLU A 205 33.10 -7.47 5.11
C GLU A 205 31.87 -7.33 4.19
N GLU A 206 30.63 -7.41 4.69
CA GLU A 206 29.40 -7.29 3.88
C GLU A 206 28.65 -5.98 4.18
N GLU A 207 28.73 -5.00 3.29
CA GLU A 207 27.82 -3.85 3.32
C GLU A 207 26.38 -4.33 3.08
N ASP A 208 25.56 -4.31 4.14
CA ASP A 208 24.13 -4.52 3.99
C ASP A 208 23.43 -3.22 3.61
N GLU A 209 23.02 -3.17 2.34
CA GLU A 209 22.14 -2.13 1.82
C GLU A 209 20.75 -2.16 2.47
N GLY A 210 20.37 -3.27 3.12
CA GLY A 210 19.05 -3.45 3.72
C GLY A 210 17.96 -3.72 2.69
N PHE A 211 16.71 -3.54 3.10
CA PHE A 211 15.54 -3.48 2.21
C PHE A 211 14.37 -2.77 2.91
N TRP A 212 13.34 -2.43 2.12
CA TRP A 212 12.13 -1.76 2.61
C TRP A 212 10.95 -2.72 2.75
N CYS A 213 10.13 -2.54 3.78
CA CYS A 213 8.80 -3.16 3.88
C CYS A 213 7.87 -2.31 4.76
N HIS A 214 6.56 -2.47 4.66
CA HIS A 214 5.63 -1.78 5.58
C HIS A 214 5.66 -2.40 7.00
N GLU A 215 5.36 -1.62 8.05
CA GLU A 215 5.20 -2.10 9.44
C GLU A 215 4.10 -3.15 9.64
N ARG A 216 3.27 -3.39 8.62
CA ARG A 216 2.20 -4.39 8.58
C ARG A 216 2.56 -5.58 7.69
N SER A 217 3.80 -5.61 7.19
CA SER A 217 4.29 -6.68 6.32
C SER A 217 4.31 -8.01 7.08
N PRO A 218 3.89 -9.12 6.45
CA PRO A 218 4.00 -10.44 7.04
C PRO A 218 5.45 -10.95 7.14
N LEU A 219 6.44 -10.20 6.61
CA LEU A 219 7.85 -10.57 6.62
C LEU A 219 8.59 -10.20 7.90
N ILE A 220 8.00 -9.30 8.71
CA ILE A 220 8.59 -8.81 9.96
C ILE A 220 7.84 -9.34 11.18
N HIS A 221 8.59 -9.58 12.24
CA HIS A 221 8.12 -10.27 13.44
C HIS A 221 8.76 -9.69 14.71
N PRO A 222 8.08 -9.80 15.87
CA PRO A 222 8.62 -9.34 17.14
C PRO A 222 9.83 -10.17 17.58
N VAL A 223 10.65 -9.61 18.46
CA VAL A 223 11.81 -10.31 19.03
C VAL A 223 11.36 -11.58 19.75
N GLY A 224 11.98 -12.71 19.42
CA GLY A 224 11.69 -14.05 19.94
C GLY A 224 10.60 -14.81 19.20
N TRP A 225 10.01 -14.24 18.14
CA TRP A 225 8.96 -14.89 17.34
C TRP A 225 9.42 -16.24 16.77
N ALA A 226 10.61 -16.30 16.18
CA ALA A 226 11.13 -17.52 15.55
C ALA A 226 11.21 -18.68 16.56
N GLN A 227 11.67 -18.39 17.77
CA GLN A 227 11.81 -19.37 18.86
C GLN A 227 10.45 -19.85 19.37
N ILE A 228 9.46 -18.97 19.46
CA ILE A 228 8.10 -19.32 19.88
C ILE A 228 7.39 -20.15 18.81
N ILE A 229 7.46 -19.73 17.56
CA ILE A 229 6.77 -20.37 16.43
C ILE A 229 7.46 -21.69 16.03
N GLY A 230 8.77 -21.79 16.22
CA GLY A 230 9.60 -22.88 15.72
C GLY A 230 10.09 -22.63 14.30
N HIS A 231 10.19 -21.37 13.88
CA HIS A 231 10.78 -21.00 12.60
C HIS A 231 12.31 -20.97 12.71
N ALA A 232 13.01 -21.29 11.62
CA ALA A 232 14.47 -21.23 11.59
C ALA A 232 14.96 -19.79 11.78
N LEU A 233 15.88 -19.60 12.73
CA LEU A 233 16.51 -18.32 13.07
C LEU A 233 18.01 -18.39 12.75
N LYS A 234 18.47 -17.49 11.89
CA LYS A 234 19.89 -17.24 11.66
C LYS A 234 20.35 -16.16 12.64
N ALA A 235 20.87 -16.56 13.78
CA ALA A 235 21.44 -15.66 14.78
C ALA A 235 22.47 -16.40 15.65
N SER A 236 23.26 -15.66 16.43
CA SER A 236 24.08 -16.25 17.49
C SER A 236 23.24 -17.10 18.47
N PRO A 237 23.77 -18.25 18.98
CA PRO A 237 23.08 -19.06 19.97
C PRO A 237 22.67 -18.27 21.24
N GLU A 238 23.49 -17.29 21.61
CA GLU A 238 23.25 -16.36 22.70
C GLU A 238 22.00 -15.51 22.45
N TYR A 239 21.87 -14.93 21.24
CA TYR A 239 20.69 -14.17 20.84
C TYR A 239 19.43 -15.06 20.83
N ALA A 240 19.52 -16.27 20.26
CA ALA A 240 18.38 -17.19 20.23
C ALA A 240 17.86 -17.53 21.64
N ARG A 241 18.77 -17.79 22.59
CA ARG A 241 18.40 -18.05 23.99
C ARG A 241 17.82 -16.81 24.66
N LEU A 242 18.41 -15.63 24.41
CA LEU A 242 17.98 -14.38 25.03
C LEU A 242 16.62 -13.91 24.52
N SER A 243 16.39 -13.96 23.21
CA SER A 243 15.12 -13.58 22.56
C SER A 243 13.94 -14.42 23.07
N LEU A 244 14.14 -15.74 23.23
CA LEU A 244 13.16 -16.62 23.88
C LEU A 244 12.89 -16.22 25.33
N LYS A 245 13.95 -15.96 26.12
CA LYS A 245 13.82 -15.51 27.52
C LYS A 245 13.05 -14.18 27.61
N LYS A 246 13.39 -13.20 26.76
CA LYS A 246 12.71 -11.90 26.70
C LYS A 246 11.22 -12.07 26.46
N THR A 247 10.84 -12.97 25.56
CA THR A 247 9.44 -13.26 25.26
C THR A 247 8.71 -13.93 26.42
N LEU A 248 9.29 -14.97 27.03
CA LEU A 248 8.65 -15.71 28.12
C LEU A 248 8.44 -14.88 29.39
N TYR A 249 9.39 -14.00 29.72
CA TYR A 249 9.35 -13.18 30.95
C TYR A 249 8.93 -11.73 30.69
N ARG A 250 8.61 -11.36 29.44
CA ARG A 250 8.27 -9.99 29.01
C ARG A 250 9.32 -8.96 29.44
N THR A 251 10.60 -9.33 29.36
CA THR A 251 11.75 -8.48 29.73
C THR A 251 12.36 -7.82 28.49
N PHE A 252 11.54 -7.11 27.73
CA PHE A 252 11.97 -6.42 26.50
C PHE A 252 12.72 -5.13 26.82
N GLU A 253 13.76 -4.83 26.02
CA GLU A 253 14.41 -3.53 26.03
C GLU A 253 13.53 -2.47 25.35
N PRO A 254 13.73 -1.17 25.61
CA PRO A 254 12.98 -0.10 24.94
C PRO A 254 13.08 -0.14 23.40
N ASP A 255 14.20 -0.66 22.89
CA ASP A 255 14.46 -0.78 21.47
C ASP A 255 13.99 -2.13 20.89
N ASP A 256 13.45 -3.07 21.68
CA ASP A 256 12.92 -4.32 21.13
C ASP A 256 11.49 -4.12 20.61
N ALA A 257 11.22 -4.55 19.38
CA ALA A 257 9.87 -4.61 18.85
C ALA A 257 9.08 -5.73 19.54
N THR A 258 7.99 -5.35 20.21
CA THR A 258 7.15 -6.25 21.01
C THR A 258 5.94 -6.74 20.23
N TRP A 259 5.31 -7.82 20.71
CA TRP A 259 4.21 -8.50 20.02
C TRP A 259 2.97 -7.64 19.78
N ASP A 260 2.72 -6.64 20.62
CA ASP A 260 1.59 -5.70 20.51
C ASP A 260 1.75 -4.67 19.38
N MET A 261 2.96 -4.54 18.81
CA MET A 261 3.23 -3.62 17.70
C MET A 261 2.92 -4.22 16.33
N PHE A 262 2.67 -5.53 16.25
CA PHE A 262 2.40 -6.26 15.01
C PHE A 262 0.92 -6.61 14.91
N LEU A 263 0.43 -6.79 13.67
CA LEU A 263 -0.97 -7.14 13.44
C LEU A 263 -1.30 -8.48 14.10
N PRO A 264 -2.42 -8.57 14.84
CA PRO A 264 -2.86 -9.83 15.41
C PRO A 264 -3.21 -10.78 14.28
N VAL A 265 -2.70 -12.01 14.41
CA VAL A 265 -2.91 -13.04 13.40
C VAL A 265 -4.21 -13.79 13.72
N TYR A 266 -5.11 -13.86 12.74
CA TYR A 266 -6.40 -14.55 12.91
C TYR A 266 -6.19 -16.05 13.02
N ASN A 267 -6.51 -16.64 14.16
CA ASN A 267 -6.49 -18.10 14.32
C ASN A 267 -7.84 -18.67 13.85
N PRO A 268 -7.88 -19.47 12.77
CA PRO A 268 -9.12 -20.06 12.30
C PRO A 268 -9.76 -20.91 13.40
N ILE A 269 -11.02 -20.61 13.71
CA ILE A 269 -11.82 -21.32 14.70
C ILE A 269 -12.36 -22.58 14.02
N GLY A 270 -11.75 -23.73 14.30
CA GLY A 270 -12.18 -25.00 13.74
C GLY A 270 -11.29 -26.17 14.14
N ASN A 271 -11.81 -27.39 13.98
CA ASN A 271 -11.05 -28.62 14.24
C ASN A 271 -10.13 -29.02 13.07
N LEU A 272 -10.38 -28.47 11.89
CA LEU A 272 -9.58 -28.72 10.69
C LEU A 272 -8.25 -27.96 10.78
N LYS A 273 -7.15 -28.65 10.47
CA LYS A 273 -5.81 -28.08 10.43
C LYS A 273 -5.08 -28.52 9.16
N PHE A 274 -4.22 -27.64 8.67
CA PHE A 274 -3.25 -28.00 7.64
C PHE A 274 -2.37 -29.16 8.12
N LYS A 275 -1.99 -30.02 7.18
CA LYS A 275 -1.10 -31.16 7.43
C LYS A 275 0.04 -31.14 6.42
N LYS A 276 1.20 -31.64 6.86
CA LYS A 276 2.34 -31.89 6.00
C LYS A 276 1.93 -32.72 4.78
N LYS A 277 2.46 -32.36 3.60
CA LYS A 277 2.17 -32.91 2.26
C LYS A 277 0.83 -32.53 1.63
N MET A 278 -0.02 -31.74 2.28
CA MET A 278 -1.19 -31.18 1.61
C MET A 278 -0.77 -30.28 0.45
N LYS A 279 -1.48 -30.40 -0.67
CA LYS A 279 -1.30 -29.58 -1.87
C LYS A 279 -2.24 -28.38 -1.88
N LEU A 280 -1.76 -27.27 -2.42
CA LEU A 280 -2.48 -26.01 -2.54
C LEU A 280 -1.90 -25.17 -3.69
N GLU A 281 -2.50 -24.02 -3.95
CA GLU A 281 -1.98 -23.01 -4.87
C GLU A 281 -1.44 -21.83 -4.06
N ALA A 282 -0.29 -21.26 -4.42
CA ALA A 282 0.30 -20.13 -3.70
C ALA A 282 0.96 -19.14 -4.65
N ILE A 283 0.96 -17.86 -4.29
CA ILE A 283 1.79 -16.85 -4.98
C ILE A 283 3.26 -17.21 -4.69
N ASP A 284 4.10 -17.21 -5.73
CA ASP A 284 5.54 -17.39 -5.57
C ASP A 284 6.17 -16.10 -5.01
N PRO A 285 6.76 -16.10 -3.80
CA PRO A 285 7.37 -14.90 -3.23
C PRO A 285 8.62 -14.44 -3.99
N LEU A 286 9.21 -15.30 -4.83
CA LEU A 286 10.33 -14.95 -5.70
C LEU A 286 9.87 -14.52 -7.11
N ASN A 287 8.59 -14.71 -7.42
CA ASN A 287 7.96 -14.28 -8.66
C ASN A 287 6.46 -14.02 -8.45
N LEU A 288 6.13 -12.81 -8.01
CA LEU A 288 4.77 -12.42 -7.60
C LEU A 288 3.78 -12.34 -8.77
N SER A 289 4.25 -12.44 -10.02
CA SER A 289 3.39 -12.59 -11.21
C SER A 289 2.73 -13.96 -11.32
N ALA A 290 3.30 -14.96 -10.63
CA ALA A 290 2.93 -16.37 -10.77
C ALA A 290 2.22 -16.91 -9.53
N ILE A 291 1.07 -17.53 -9.76
CA ILE A 291 0.46 -18.47 -8.82
C ILE A 291 0.89 -19.87 -9.24
N CYS A 292 1.42 -20.64 -8.29
CA CYS A 292 2.11 -21.89 -8.54
C CYS A 292 1.48 -23.05 -7.75
N VAL A 293 1.72 -24.26 -8.22
CA VAL A 293 1.44 -25.50 -7.48
C VAL A 293 2.39 -25.59 -6.29
N ALA A 294 1.84 -25.73 -5.09
CA ALA A 294 2.59 -25.69 -3.85
C ALA A 294 2.25 -26.84 -2.89
N THR A 295 3.17 -27.13 -1.97
CA THR A 295 3.03 -28.16 -0.95
C THR A 295 3.33 -27.61 0.44
N VAL A 296 2.50 -27.96 1.44
CA VAL A 296 2.84 -27.75 2.85
C VAL A 296 3.98 -28.68 3.24
N THR A 297 5.17 -28.13 3.46
CA THR A 297 6.37 -28.89 3.84
C THR A 297 6.40 -29.14 5.33
N GLU A 298 6.02 -28.15 6.14
CA GLU A 298 5.94 -28.23 7.60
C GLU A 298 4.81 -27.36 8.15
N VAL A 299 4.28 -27.76 9.32
CA VAL A 299 3.26 -27.02 10.06
C VAL A 299 3.91 -26.57 11.38
N LEU A 300 4.05 -25.27 11.54
CA LEU A 300 4.65 -24.65 12.71
C LEU A 300 3.59 -24.31 13.77
N ARG A 301 4.01 -23.75 14.90
CA ARG A 301 3.06 -23.30 15.94
C ARG A 301 2.26 -22.10 15.45
N ASN A 302 1.13 -21.85 16.10
CA ASN A 302 0.22 -20.73 15.80
C ASN A 302 -0.16 -20.65 14.30
N ASN A 303 -0.39 -21.81 13.67
CA ASN A 303 -0.86 -21.93 12.29
C ASN A 303 0.04 -21.30 11.22
N TYR A 304 1.32 -21.08 11.50
CA TYR A 304 2.31 -20.81 10.46
C TYR A 304 2.66 -22.09 9.70
N LEU A 305 2.91 -21.96 8.41
CA LEU A 305 3.12 -23.05 7.47
C LEU A 305 4.38 -22.78 6.68
N MET A 306 5.27 -23.77 6.60
CA MET A 306 6.32 -23.76 5.59
C MET A 306 5.75 -24.36 4.32
N ILE A 307 5.87 -23.62 3.22
CA ILE A 307 5.33 -23.98 1.91
C ILE A 307 6.48 -23.98 0.90
N GLY A 308 6.49 -24.97 0.01
CA GLY A 308 7.43 -25.06 -1.10
C GLY A 308 6.71 -25.09 -2.45
N ILE A 309 7.26 -24.42 -3.46
CA ILE A 309 6.77 -24.49 -4.84
C ILE A 309 7.27 -25.78 -5.51
N ASP A 310 6.34 -26.58 -6.02
CA ASP A 310 6.64 -27.89 -6.56
C ASP A 310 7.55 -27.80 -7.79
N GLY A 311 8.61 -28.62 -7.81
CA GLY A 311 9.63 -28.63 -8.87
C GLY A 311 10.71 -27.55 -8.73
N MET A 312 10.57 -26.61 -7.79
CA MET A 312 11.57 -25.59 -7.49
C MET A 312 12.24 -25.78 -6.11
N MET A 313 11.74 -26.69 -5.27
CA MET A 313 12.30 -26.94 -3.95
C MET A 313 13.73 -27.53 -4.00
N ALA A 314 14.68 -26.87 -3.34
CA ALA A 314 15.96 -27.46 -3.01
C ALA A 314 15.82 -28.65 -2.05
N ALA A 315 16.75 -29.61 -2.16
CA ALA A 315 16.76 -30.83 -1.35
C ALA A 315 16.91 -30.56 0.17
N ASN A 316 17.50 -29.42 0.53
CA ASN A 316 17.66 -28.96 1.92
C ASN A 316 16.50 -28.10 2.42
N GLY A 317 15.46 -27.87 1.61
CA GLY A 317 14.31 -27.02 1.97
C GLY A 317 14.60 -25.52 2.00
N ALA A 318 15.75 -25.07 1.49
CA ALA A 318 16.17 -23.66 1.53
C ALA A 318 15.18 -22.70 0.84
N ASP A 319 14.43 -23.18 -0.14
CA ASP A 319 13.47 -22.40 -0.93
C ASP A 319 12.03 -22.48 -0.37
N CYS A 320 11.85 -23.07 0.81
CA CYS A 320 10.55 -23.02 1.49
C CYS A 320 10.36 -21.62 2.10
N PHE A 321 9.14 -21.13 2.07
CA PHE A 321 8.78 -19.84 2.67
C PHE A 321 7.63 -20.02 3.66
N CYS A 322 7.56 -19.09 4.60
CA CYS A 322 6.57 -19.11 5.66
C CYS A 322 5.33 -18.29 5.25
N TYR A 323 4.16 -18.93 5.27
CA TYR A 323 2.88 -18.24 5.26
C TYR A 323 2.08 -18.61 6.49
N HIS A 324 1.29 -17.66 7.00
CA HIS A 324 0.27 -17.98 7.98
C HIS A 324 -0.94 -18.65 7.28
N ALA A 325 -1.66 -19.53 7.97
CA ALA A 325 -2.86 -20.21 7.44
C ALA A 325 -3.98 -19.27 6.97
N SER A 326 -4.03 -18.05 7.51
CA SER A 326 -4.95 -16.98 7.07
C SER A 326 -4.34 -16.06 6.00
N SER A 327 -3.21 -16.41 5.41
CA SER A 327 -2.58 -15.56 4.39
C SER A 327 -3.48 -15.49 3.16
N PRO A 328 -3.71 -14.30 2.58
CA PRO A 328 -4.43 -14.16 1.31
C PRO A 328 -3.60 -14.63 0.10
N CYS A 329 -2.34 -15.04 0.32
CA CYS A 329 -1.43 -15.48 -0.74
C CYS A 329 -1.43 -17.01 -0.96
N ILE A 330 -2.30 -17.75 -0.24
CA ILE A 330 -2.48 -19.18 -0.38
C ILE A 330 -3.95 -19.51 -0.71
N PHE A 331 -4.16 -20.47 -1.60
CA PHE A 331 -5.46 -20.77 -2.18
C PHE A 331 -5.70 -22.29 -2.25
N PRO A 332 -6.97 -22.72 -2.20
CA PRO A 332 -7.31 -24.13 -2.39
C PRO A 332 -6.98 -24.59 -3.83
N VAL A 333 -6.78 -25.90 -3.97
CA VAL A 333 -6.63 -26.55 -5.28
C VAL A 333 -7.82 -26.23 -6.19
N GLY A 334 -7.55 -25.75 -7.40
CA GLY A 334 -8.56 -25.39 -8.40
C GLY A 334 -8.97 -23.91 -8.37
N PHE A 335 -8.38 -23.10 -7.50
CA PHE A 335 -8.64 -21.66 -7.44
C PHE A 335 -8.34 -20.96 -8.76
N CYS A 336 -7.16 -21.19 -9.36
CA CYS A 336 -6.77 -20.57 -10.62
C CYS A 336 -7.71 -20.97 -11.76
N GLU A 337 -8.03 -22.26 -11.88
CA GLU A 337 -8.94 -22.79 -12.92
C GLU A 337 -10.33 -22.15 -12.81
N SER A 338 -10.87 -22.06 -11.60
CA SER A 338 -12.21 -21.50 -11.35
C SER A 338 -12.33 -20.01 -11.65
N ASN A 339 -11.20 -19.28 -11.61
CA ASN A 339 -11.16 -17.83 -11.79
C ASN A 339 -10.49 -17.39 -13.11
N GLY A 340 -10.23 -18.32 -14.02
CA GLY A 340 -9.55 -18.04 -15.29
C GLY A 340 -8.17 -17.39 -15.09
N ILE A 341 -7.43 -17.85 -14.09
CA ILE A 341 -6.03 -17.46 -13.84
C ILE A 341 -5.12 -18.57 -14.36
N LYS A 342 -4.01 -18.19 -15.00
CA LYS A 342 -3.01 -19.14 -15.46
C LYS A 342 -2.20 -19.66 -14.29
N LEU A 343 -2.43 -20.92 -13.92
CA LEU A 343 -1.62 -21.64 -12.94
C LEU A 343 -0.25 -22.01 -13.53
N THR A 344 0.82 -21.77 -12.78
CA THR A 344 2.16 -22.22 -13.15
C THR A 344 2.35 -23.67 -12.70
N PRO A 345 2.53 -24.63 -13.63
CA PRO A 345 2.71 -26.02 -13.29
C PRO A 345 4.10 -26.27 -12.68
N PRO A 346 4.30 -27.40 -11.97
CA PRO A 346 5.59 -27.76 -11.42
C PRO A 346 6.69 -27.80 -12.48
N LYS A 347 7.89 -27.33 -12.15
CA LYS A 347 9.00 -27.31 -13.10
C LYS A 347 9.27 -28.71 -13.68
N GLY A 348 9.30 -28.81 -15.01
CA GLY A 348 9.50 -30.07 -15.74
C GLY A 348 8.23 -30.84 -16.07
N TYR A 349 7.04 -30.32 -15.75
CA TYR A 349 5.77 -30.86 -16.27
C TYR A 349 5.66 -30.55 -17.77
N LYS A 350 5.62 -31.59 -18.61
CA LYS A 350 5.64 -31.46 -20.09
C LYS A 350 4.27 -31.49 -20.74
N THR A 351 3.27 -32.03 -20.06
CA THR A 351 1.90 -32.14 -20.54
C THR A 351 1.04 -31.02 -19.95
N GLU A 352 -0.18 -30.85 -20.48
CA GLU A 352 -1.20 -30.04 -19.84
C GLU A 352 -1.35 -30.46 -18.37
N PHE A 353 -1.38 -29.49 -17.46
CA PHE A 353 -1.45 -29.74 -16.04
C PHE A 353 -2.91 -29.89 -15.60
N LYS A 354 -3.21 -31.01 -14.92
CA LYS A 354 -4.52 -31.27 -14.30
C LYS A 354 -4.34 -31.72 -12.86
N TRP A 355 -4.99 -31.02 -11.94
CA TRP A 355 -4.91 -31.32 -10.51
C TRP A 355 -5.27 -32.77 -10.17
N SER A 356 -6.33 -33.31 -10.78
CA SER A 356 -6.77 -34.69 -10.55
C SER A 356 -5.71 -35.73 -10.91
N GLU A 357 -4.95 -35.52 -11.99
CA GLU A 357 -3.86 -36.40 -12.40
C GLU A 357 -2.64 -36.21 -11.52
N TYR A 358 -2.32 -34.97 -11.19
CA TYR A 358 -1.17 -34.63 -10.37
C TYR A 358 -1.28 -35.21 -8.94
N LEU A 359 -2.45 -35.08 -8.31
CA LEU A 359 -2.72 -35.64 -6.98
C LEU A 359 -2.62 -37.18 -6.99
N LYS A 360 -3.16 -37.84 -8.02
CA LYS A 360 -3.04 -39.30 -8.20
C LYS A 360 -1.57 -39.72 -8.37
N LYS A 361 -0.82 -39.02 -9.24
CA LYS A 361 0.59 -39.29 -9.53
C LYS A 361 1.48 -39.13 -8.30
N THR A 362 1.23 -38.12 -7.48
CA THR A 362 2.04 -37.79 -6.30
C THR A 362 1.53 -38.47 -5.02
N LYS A 363 0.39 -39.16 -5.07
CA LYS A 363 -0.28 -39.79 -3.91
C LYS A 363 -0.47 -38.79 -2.75
N SER A 364 -0.85 -37.57 -3.09
CA SER A 364 -1.07 -36.48 -2.14
C SER A 364 -2.53 -36.04 -2.11
N GLU A 365 -2.89 -35.34 -1.06
CA GLU A 365 -4.24 -34.80 -0.86
C GLU A 365 -4.24 -33.28 -1.03
N ALA A 366 -5.32 -32.74 -1.57
CA ALA A 366 -5.55 -31.30 -1.57
C ALA A 366 -5.87 -30.82 -0.15
N ALA A 367 -5.36 -29.65 0.24
CA ALA A 367 -5.82 -28.98 1.45
C ALA A 367 -7.33 -28.68 1.33
N PRO A 368 -8.16 -29.06 2.33
CA PRO A 368 -9.59 -28.76 2.31
C PRO A 368 -9.88 -27.28 2.17
N VAL A 369 -10.89 -26.93 1.36
CA VAL A 369 -11.29 -25.53 1.10
C VAL A 369 -11.67 -24.79 2.39
N ASP A 370 -12.17 -25.49 3.41
CA ASP A 370 -12.54 -24.91 4.71
C ASP A 370 -11.36 -24.40 5.54
N LEU A 371 -10.12 -24.74 5.16
CA LEU A 371 -8.90 -24.22 5.81
C LEU A 371 -8.51 -22.82 5.35
N PHE A 372 -9.07 -22.35 4.23
CA PHE A 372 -8.70 -21.07 3.61
C PHE A 372 -9.66 -19.95 4.00
N GLN A 373 -9.16 -18.71 4.03
CA GLN A 373 -9.98 -17.54 4.31
C GLN A 373 -10.98 -17.32 3.16
N LYS A 374 -12.28 -17.27 3.50
CA LYS A 374 -13.38 -17.11 2.54
C LYS A 374 -13.94 -15.69 2.50
N ASP A 375 -13.54 -14.84 3.44
CA ASP A 375 -14.07 -13.49 3.55
C ASP A 375 -13.52 -12.59 2.46
N ILE A 376 -14.43 -11.98 1.70
CA ILE A 376 -14.16 -11.04 0.63
C ILE A 376 -14.75 -9.70 1.08
N PRO A 377 -13.93 -8.76 1.56
CA PRO A 377 -14.42 -7.45 1.98
C PRO A 377 -14.96 -6.67 0.78
N ASP A 378 -15.89 -5.74 1.02
CA ASP A 378 -16.25 -4.73 0.01
C ASP A 378 -15.12 -3.68 -0.09
N HIS A 379 -14.06 -4.07 -0.80
CA HIS A 379 -12.81 -3.31 -0.87
C HIS A 379 -12.86 -2.15 -1.87
N GLY A 380 -13.89 -2.05 -2.71
CA GLY A 380 -14.09 -0.91 -3.63
C GLY A 380 -13.20 -0.84 -4.88
N PHE A 381 -12.10 -1.61 -4.94
CA PHE A 381 -11.25 -1.71 -6.15
C PHE A 381 -12.00 -2.20 -7.38
N LYS A 382 -11.66 -1.63 -8.54
CA LYS A 382 -12.17 -2.01 -9.86
C LYS A 382 -11.03 -2.04 -10.88
N GLU A 383 -11.18 -2.87 -11.91
CA GLU A 383 -10.26 -2.90 -13.04
C GLU A 383 -10.16 -1.51 -13.71
N GLY A 384 -8.95 -1.12 -14.09
CA GLY A 384 -8.62 0.20 -14.65
C GLY A 384 -8.41 1.31 -13.61
N MET A 385 -8.59 1.06 -12.31
CA MET A 385 -8.26 2.05 -11.28
C MET A 385 -6.75 2.20 -11.11
N PHE A 386 -6.26 3.44 -11.22
CA PHE A 386 -4.88 3.81 -10.96
C PHE A 386 -4.60 4.00 -9.47
N LEU A 387 -3.38 3.66 -9.07
CA LEU A 387 -2.86 3.73 -7.70
C LEU A 387 -1.32 3.86 -7.72
N GLU A 388 -0.72 3.99 -6.55
CA GLU A 388 0.72 3.93 -6.34
C GLU A 388 1.05 2.56 -5.73
N ALA A 389 1.91 1.75 -6.36
CA ALA A 389 2.23 0.40 -5.89
C ALA A 389 3.72 0.25 -5.65
N VAL A 390 4.08 -0.47 -4.59
CA VAL A 390 5.46 -0.90 -4.36
C VAL A 390 5.83 -1.96 -5.40
N ASP A 391 7.02 -1.84 -5.99
CA ASP A 391 7.61 -2.99 -6.67
C ASP A 391 8.15 -3.96 -5.62
N LEU A 392 7.45 -5.07 -5.37
CA LEU A 392 7.87 -6.03 -4.35
C LEU A 392 9.17 -6.78 -4.70
N MET A 393 9.65 -6.70 -5.96
CA MET A 393 10.97 -7.20 -6.36
C MET A 393 12.09 -6.18 -6.06
N GLU A 394 11.78 -4.88 -6.07
CA GLU A 394 12.66 -3.81 -5.60
C GLU A 394 11.88 -2.88 -4.62
N PRO A 395 11.66 -3.29 -3.35
CA PRO A 395 10.72 -2.63 -2.43
C PRO A 395 11.01 -1.16 -2.07
N ARG A 396 12.16 -0.65 -2.52
CA ARG A 396 12.54 0.77 -2.46
C ARG A 396 11.71 1.62 -3.44
N LEU A 397 11.23 1.03 -4.52
CA LEU A 397 10.49 1.72 -5.57
C LEU A 397 8.99 1.71 -5.25
N ILE A 398 8.36 2.88 -5.39
CA ILE A 398 6.92 3.01 -5.51
C ILE A 398 6.65 3.56 -6.91
N CYS A 399 5.80 2.88 -7.67
CA CYS A 399 5.62 3.09 -9.09
C CYS A 399 4.16 3.48 -9.40
N VAL A 400 3.98 4.19 -10.51
CA VAL A 400 2.66 4.37 -11.11
C VAL A 400 2.11 3.03 -11.58
N ALA A 401 0.95 2.64 -11.07
CA ALA A 401 0.34 1.36 -11.36
C ALA A 401 -1.18 1.43 -11.50
N TYR A 402 -1.79 0.38 -12.03
CA TYR A 402 -3.24 0.22 -12.10
C TYR A 402 -3.68 -1.23 -11.94
N VAL A 403 -4.94 -1.42 -11.55
CA VAL A 403 -5.53 -2.75 -11.36
C VAL A 403 -5.94 -3.33 -12.73
N THR A 404 -5.35 -4.44 -13.15
CA THR A 404 -5.71 -5.14 -14.40
C THR A 404 -6.77 -6.21 -14.20
N LYS A 405 -6.84 -6.84 -13.02
CA LYS A 405 -7.81 -7.88 -12.73
C LYS A 405 -8.22 -7.87 -11.26
N VAL A 406 -9.50 -8.14 -10.98
CA VAL A 406 -10.05 -8.30 -9.62
C VAL A 406 -10.69 -9.68 -9.48
N VAL A 407 -10.21 -10.50 -8.54
CA VAL A 407 -10.70 -11.87 -8.29
C VAL A 407 -10.99 -12.04 -6.80
N GLY A 408 -12.25 -11.79 -6.40
CA GLY A 408 -12.58 -11.67 -4.98
C GLY A 408 -11.69 -10.62 -4.34
N ARG A 409 -10.95 -10.98 -3.29
CA ARG A 409 -9.96 -10.10 -2.63
C ARG A 409 -8.61 -9.97 -3.33
N LEU A 410 -8.33 -10.80 -4.34
CA LEU A 410 -7.04 -10.83 -5.02
C LEU A 410 -7.02 -9.84 -6.19
N LEU A 411 -6.01 -8.98 -6.24
CA LEU A 411 -5.80 -7.97 -7.27
C LEU A 411 -4.58 -8.33 -8.14
N LYS A 412 -4.70 -8.12 -9.46
CA LYS A 412 -3.53 -8.09 -10.35
C LYS A 412 -3.17 -6.63 -10.61
N ILE A 413 -1.94 -6.27 -10.29
CA ILE A 413 -1.42 -4.90 -10.40
C ILE A 413 -0.42 -4.85 -11.54
N HIS A 414 -0.61 -3.91 -12.45
CA HIS A 414 0.29 -3.64 -13.55
C HIS A 414 1.02 -2.32 -13.35
N PHE A 415 2.32 -2.31 -13.61
CA PHE A 415 3.15 -1.11 -13.56
C PHE A 415 3.14 -0.41 -14.92
N ASP A 416 2.65 0.83 -14.96
CA ASP A 416 2.39 1.53 -16.21
C ASP A 416 3.68 1.69 -17.04
N GLY A 417 3.64 1.29 -18.32
CA GLY A 417 4.78 1.30 -19.23
C GLY A 417 5.72 0.09 -19.14
N TRP A 418 5.44 -0.89 -18.28
CA TRP A 418 6.21 -2.14 -18.19
C TRP A 418 5.49 -3.32 -18.84
N GLU A 419 6.23 -4.37 -19.19
CA GLU A 419 5.64 -5.59 -19.74
C GLU A 419 4.77 -6.33 -18.69
N GLU A 420 3.74 -7.06 -19.13
CA GLU A 420 2.83 -7.81 -18.25
C GLU A 420 3.51 -8.89 -17.38
N ASP A 421 4.73 -9.30 -17.75
CA ASP A 421 5.55 -10.23 -16.96
C ASP A 421 5.96 -9.63 -15.59
N TYR A 422 5.90 -8.30 -15.46
CA TYR A 422 6.14 -7.59 -14.20
C TYR A 422 4.88 -7.39 -13.36
N ASP A 423 3.70 -7.79 -13.85
CA ASP A 423 2.47 -7.69 -13.08
C ASP A 423 2.57 -8.48 -11.78
N GLN A 424 2.03 -7.94 -10.68
CA GLN A 424 2.10 -8.57 -9.36
C GLN A 424 0.70 -8.89 -8.84
N TRP A 425 0.56 -10.10 -8.31
CA TRP A 425 -0.62 -10.49 -7.53
C TRP A 425 -0.47 -10.02 -6.09
N CYS A 426 -1.48 -9.33 -5.57
CA CYS A 426 -1.51 -8.88 -4.18
C CYS A 426 -2.93 -8.87 -3.63
N ASP A 427 -3.03 -8.91 -2.30
CA ASP A 427 -4.30 -8.81 -1.60
C ASP A 427 -4.85 -7.37 -1.66
N CYS A 428 -6.18 -7.21 -1.67
CA CYS A 428 -6.81 -5.90 -1.65
C CYS A 428 -6.52 -5.10 -0.36
N GLU A 429 -6.16 -5.76 0.74
CA GLU A 429 -5.74 -5.10 1.99
C GLU A 429 -4.21 -5.02 2.13
N SER A 430 -3.46 -5.28 1.04
CA SER A 430 -2.00 -5.21 1.04
C SER A 430 -1.50 -3.85 1.53
N PRO A 431 -0.49 -3.82 2.44
CA PRO A 431 0.11 -2.58 2.92
C PRO A 431 1.10 -1.96 1.92
N ASP A 432 1.22 -2.56 0.73
CA ASP A 432 2.13 -2.16 -0.34
C ASP A 432 1.40 -1.50 -1.54
N LEU A 433 0.11 -1.20 -1.38
CA LEU A 433 -0.69 -0.42 -2.32
C LEU A 433 -1.13 0.89 -1.68
N PHE A 434 -1.03 2.00 -2.40
CA PHE A 434 -1.31 3.33 -1.89
C PHE A 434 -2.22 4.13 -2.84
N PRO A 435 -3.05 5.06 -2.31
CA PRO A 435 -3.83 5.95 -3.17
C PRO A 435 -2.92 6.94 -3.89
N ILE A 436 -3.42 7.45 -5.02
CA ILE A 436 -2.74 8.50 -5.79
C ILE A 436 -2.48 9.74 -4.92
N GLY A 437 -1.24 10.22 -4.92
CA GLY A 437 -0.77 11.35 -4.14
C GLY A 437 -0.21 10.98 -2.77
N TRP A 438 -0.08 9.69 -2.43
CA TRP A 438 0.50 9.26 -1.15
C TRP A 438 1.99 9.63 -1.08
N CYS A 439 2.74 9.39 -2.16
CA CYS A 439 4.13 9.81 -2.29
C CYS A 439 4.30 11.34 -2.11
N ASP A 440 3.39 12.13 -2.67
CA ASP A 440 3.39 13.60 -2.51
C ASP A 440 3.19 14.01 -1.04
N VAL A 441 2.33 13.31 -0.30
CA VAL A 441 2.02 13.60 1.11
C VAL A 441 3.22 13.37 2.01
N LEU A 442 3.95 12.27 1.78
CA LEU A 442 5.04 11.85 2.66
C LEU A 442 6.43 12.22 2.14
N GLY A 443 6.50 12.86 0.97
CA GLY A 443 7.77 13.18 0.32
C GLY A 443 8.53 11.95 -0.19
N TYR A 444 7.84 10.83 -0.42
CA TYR A 444 8.42 9.64 -1.02
C TYR A 444 8.56 9.83 -2.54
N ARG A 445 9.58 9.21 -3.15
CA ARG A 445 9.77 9.30 -4.61
C ARG A 445 8.82 8.34 -5.32
N LEU A 446 8.02 8.88 -6.25
CA LEU A 446 7.20 8.09 -7.15
C LEU A 446 7.94 7.90 -8.48
N GLU A 447 8.14 6.66 -8.89
CA GLU A 447 8.75 6.31 -10.16
C GLU A 447 7.78 6.57 -11.33
N PRO A 448 8.26 7.23 -12.40
CA PRO A 448 7.44 7.49 -13.57
C PRO A 448 7.14 6.20 -14.36
N PRO A 449 6.06 6.16 -15.16
CA PRO A 449 5.86 5.14 -16.16
C PRO A 449 7.04 5.08 -17.12
N ARG A 450 7.40 3.87 -17.56
CA ARG A 450 8.44 3.73 -18.58
C ARG A 450 7.89 4.18 -19.93
N VAL A 451 8.66 4.98 -20.66
CA VAL A 451 8.31 5.41 -22.02
C VAL A 451 9.15 4.59 -22.99
N ASP A 452 8.51 3.82 -23.87
CA ASP A 452 9.18 3.08 -24.94
C ASP A 452 9.92 4.05 -25.88
N GLY A 453 11.22 4.24 -25.65
CA GLY A 453 12.04 5.18 -26.42
C GLY A 453 13.44 5.46 -25.88
N SER A 454 13.72 5.20 -24.60
CA SER A 454 15.10 5.15 -24.11
C SER A 454 15.60 3.70 -24.14
N GLU A 455 16.27 3.33 -25.23
CA GLU A 455 17.20 2.20 -25.21
C GLU A 455 18.33 2.49 -24.22
N GLU A 456 18.08 2.32 -22.92
CA GLU A 456 19.16 1.94 -22.03
C GLU A 456 19.61 0.56 -22.48
N LYS A 457 20.78 0.54 -23.14
CA LYS A 457 21.50 -0.66 -23.56
C LYS A 457 21.35 -1.74 -22.48
N LYS A 458 20.56 -2.78 -22.79
CA LYS A 458 20.40 -3.99 -21.99
C LYS A 458 21.78 -4.59 -21.70
N LYS A 459 22.42 -4.21 -20.59
CA LYS A 459 23.42 -5.05 -19.95
C LYS A 459 22.66 -6.18 -19.27
N LYS A 460 22.32 -7.21 -20.03
CA LYS A 460 22.00 -8.53 -19.48
C LYS A 460 23.20 -8.98 -18.65
N LYS A 461 23.18 -8.76 -17.33
CA LYS A 461 24.04 -9.52 -16.41
C LYS A 461 23.49 -10.95 -16.37
N THR A 462 23.92 -11.76 -17.33
CA THR A 462 23.85 -13.21 -17.21
C THR A 462 24.70 -13.61 -16.00
N VAL A 463 24.04 -13.92 -14.87
CA VAL A 463 24.69 -14.53 -13.70
C VAL A 463 25.04 -15.97 -14.07
N VAL A 464 26.16 -16.16 -14.78
CA VAL A 464 26.79 -17.47 -14.89
C VAL A 464 27.66 -17.63 -13.65
N LYS A 465 27.15 -18.36 -12.65
CA LYS A 465 27.94 -18.86 -11.53
C LYS A 465 29.03 -19.82 -12.07
N LYS A 466 30.20 -19.30 -12.41
CA LYS A 466 31.40 -20.12 -12.64
C LYS A 466 31.92 -20.61 -11.28
N ARG A 467 31.54 -21.84 -10.90
CA ARG A 467 32.19 -22.59 -9.83
C ARG A 467 33.65 -22.84 -10.22
N LYS A 468 34.60 -22.10 -9.64
CA LYS A 468 36.03 -22.42 -9.72
C LYS A 468 36.31 -23.57 -8.74
N LYS A 469 36.55 -24.78 -9.28
CA LYS A 469 37.20 -25.88 -8.56
C LYS A 469 38.62 -25.43 -8.19
N LYS A 470 38.95 -25.32 -6.91
CA LYS A 470 40.35 -25.28 -6.44
C LYS A 470 40.85 -26.73 -6.34
N ALA A 471 41.79 -27.08 -7.21
CA ALA A 471 42.62 -28.26 -7.06
C ALA A 471 43.81 -27.92 -6.15
N LEU A 472 44.14 -28.87 -5.28
CA LEU A 472 45.24 -28.85 -4.35
C LEU A 472 46.53 -29.23 -5.09
N THR A 473 47.59 -28.42 -5.03
CA THR A 473 48.97 -28.88 -5.25
C THR A 473 49.97 -28.09 -4.41
N LYS A 474 50.94 -28.84 -3.88
CA LYS A 474 51.95 -28.54 -2.86
C LYS A 474 53.19 -27.79 -3.40
N ARG A 475 53.95 -27.23 -2.43
CA ARG A 475 55.42 -26.89 -2.42
C ARG A 475 55.84 -25.64 -3.20
N ALA A 476 56.82 -24.82 -2.83
CA ALA A 476 57.71 -24.69 -1.66
C ALA A 476 58.47 -23.31 -1.73
N ALA A 477 58.91 -22.81 -0.56
CA ALA A 477 60.15 -22.07 -0.23
C ALA A 477 60.64 -20.78 -0.95
N GLY A 478 61.15 -19.83 -0.14
CA GLY A 478 62.16 -18.78 -0.42
C GLY A 478 61.57 -17.37 -0.61
N SER A 479 61.73 -16.40 0.32
CA SER A 479 62.89 -15.46 0.52
C SER A 479 63.21 -14.64 -0.75
N ASP A 480 63.47 -13.34 -0.77
CA ASP A 480 63.80 -12.31 0.22
C ASP A 480 63.72 -10.93 -0.49
N ASP A 481 63.66 -9.88 0.31
CA ASP A 481 64.29 -8.55 0.18
C ASP A 481 63.92 -7.43 -0.84
N SER A 482 63.73 -6.26 -0.22
CA SER A 482 64.25 -4.90 -0.53
C SER A 482 63.87 -4.08 -1.78
N GLN A 483 62.97 -3.10 -1.56
CA GLN A 483 63.16 -1.63 -1.46
C GLN A 483 64.21 -0.87 -2.31
N MET A 484 63.84 0.40 -2.61
CA MET A 484 64.64 1.62 -2.97
C MET A 484 64.58 2.07 -4.46
N ILE A 485 64.52 3.35 -4.88
CA ILE A 485 64.24 4.72 -4.34
C ILE A 485 64.51 5.75 -5.50
N ILE A 486 63.92 6.97 -5.45
CA ILE A 486 64.29 8.28 -6.11
C ILE A 486 64.04 8.42 -7.64
N ASP A 487 63.15 9.31 -8.13
CA ASP A 487 63.05 10.80 -8.19
C ASP A 487 63.68 11.39 -9.48
N ASP A 488 62.89 12.21 -10.21
CA ASP A 488 63.23 13.61 -10.58
C ASP A 488 62.31 14.20 -11.69
N GLU A 489 61.43 15.10 -11.24
CA GLU A 489 61.17 16.49 -11.65
C GLU A 489 61.31 17.06 -13.10
N ILE A 490 60.19 17.73 -13.50
CA ILE A 490 60.04 19.11 -14.05
C ILE A 490 60.44 19.41 -15.53
N LYS A 491 59.45 19.84 -16.35
CA LYS A 491 59.27 21.25 -16.81
C LYS A 491 57.96 21.48 -17.60
N LYS A 492 57.33 22.61 -17.24
CA LYS A 492 56.18 23.31 -17.84
C LYS A 492 56.49 23.95 -19.20
N ASN A 493 55.41 24.22 -19.95
CA ASN A 493 55.01 25.51 -20.58
C ASN A 493 54.10 25.19 -21.79
N ASP A 494 53.18 26.00 -22.29
CA ASP A 494 52.23 27.03 -21.82
C ASP A 494 51.61 27.59 -23.13
N PHE A 495 50.32 27.97 -23.12
CA PHE A 495 49.63 28.88 -24.08
C PHE A 495 49.41 28.40 -25.55
N GLU A 496 48.38 28.76 -26.32
CA GLU A 496 47.02 29.32 -26.16
C GLU A 496 46.37 29.31 -27.57
N ASP A 497 45.04 29.42 -27.61
CA ASP A 497 44.18 30.02 -28.66
C ASP A 497 43.72 29.30 -29.96
N SER A 498 42.42 29.01 -29.95
CA SER A 498 41.36 29.59 -30.81
C SER A 498 41.26 29.34 -32.34
N LYS A 499 40.11 28.71 -32.67
CA LYS A 499 39.08 29.05 -33.69
C LYS A 499 39.11 28.49 -35.13
N ASP A 500 37.88 28.12 -35.50
CA ASP A 500 37.20 28.19 -36.81
C ASP A 500 37.28 27.04 -37.84
N SER A 501 36.20 26.24 -37.81
CA SER A 501 35.18 26.01 -38.86
C SER A 501 35.53 25.50 -40.28
N PHE A 502 34.93 24.34 -40.56
CA PHE A 502 34.11 23.94 -41.74
C PHE A 502 34.70 23.73 -43.16
N GLN A 503 34.09 22.71 -43.77
CA GLN A 503 33.99 22.30 -45.19
C GLN A 503 35.18 21.53 -45.78
N ASP A 504 35.03 20.22 -46.05
CA ASP A 504 34.27 19.57 -47.14
C ASP A 504 34.98 19.75 -48.50
N ASN A 505 35.44 18.65 -49.11
CA ASN A 505 35.37 18.44 -50.56
C ASN A 505 35.81 17.04 -51.00
N SER A 506 34.94 16.49 -51.83
CA SER A 506 35.00 15.37 -52.77
C SER A 506 36.16 15.38 -53.79
N VAL A 507 36.35 14.24 -54.49
CA VAL A 507 36.35 14.07 -55.99
C VAL A 507 36.90 12.64 -56.33
N VAL A 508 36.13 11.64 -56.83
CA VAL A 508 35.82 11.12 -58.22
C VAL A 508 37.02 10.91 -59.19
N PRO A 509 36.97 10.11 -60.31
CA PRO A 509 36.01 9.10 -60.85
C PRO A 509 36.60 7.84 -61.61
N ASP A 510 35.70 7.10 -62.32
CA ASP A 510 35.84 6.16 -63.49
C ASP A 510 36.16 4.66 -63.23
N ASP A 511 35.63 3.62 -63.91
CA ASP A 511 34.76 3.48 -65.09
C ASP A 511 34.14 2.04 -65.22
N SER A 512 32.96 1.94 -65.87
CA SER A 512 32.35 0.85 -66.68
C SER A 512 32.27 -0.66 -66.25
N SER A 513 31.04 -1.24 -66.22
CA SER A 513 30.56 -2.33 -67.14
C SER A 513 29.17 -2.93 -66.80
N SER A 514 28.24 -2.74 -67.76
CA SER A 514 27.07 -3.53 -68.23
C SER A 514 26.31 -4.60 -67.38
N SER A 515 24.99 -4.42 -67.25
CA SER A 515 23.87 -5.23 -67.83
C SER A 515 22.64 -5.21 -66.89
N SER A 516 21.68 -4.32 -67.10
CA SER A 516 20.44 -4.48 -67.89
C SER A 516 19.47 -5.59 -67.43
N TYR A 517 18.43 -5.23 -66.68
CA TYR A 517 17.02 -5.43 -67.06
C TYR A 517 16.12 -4.43 -66.31
N GLN A 518 15.28 -3.73 -67.08
CA GLN A 518 14.24 -2.76 -66.72
C GLN A 518 13.16 -3.41 -65.83
N GLY A 519 12.39 -2.77 -64.94
CA GLY A 519 11.94 -1.38 -64.83
C GLY A 519 10.43 -1.29 -65.16
N LYS A 520 9.55 -1.07 -64.16
CA LYS A 520 8.38 -0.14 -64.23
C LYS A 520 7.53 -0.05 -62.96
N LEU A 521 7.65 1.12 -62.35
CA LEU A 521 6.67 2.04 -61.73
C LEU A 521 5.14 1.74 -61.75
N ARG A 522 4.55 2.08 -60.59
CA ARG A 522 3.28 2.81 -60.30
C ARG A 522 1.92 2.12 -60.48
N GLY A 523 1.13 2.20 -59.41
CA GLY A 523 -0.34 2.19 -59.45
C GLY A 523 -0.99 2.00 -58.08
N THR A 524 -1.52 3.09 -57.51
CA THR A 524 -2.54 3.10 -56.45
C THR A 524 -3.80 2.33 -56.87
N PRO A 525 -4.66 1.93 -55.91
CA PRO A 525 -6.03 2.42 -56.01
C PRO A 525 -6.67 2.82 -54.67
N ARG A 526 -7.62 3.76 -54.79
CA ARG A 526 -8.48 4.32 -53.74
C ARG A 526 -9.91 3.78 -53.92
N ARG A 527 -10.57 3.47 -52.80
CA ARG A 527 -12.03 3.44 -52.50
C ARG A 527 -13.00 2.65 -53.41
N SER A 528 -13.80 1.80 -52.75
CA SER A 528 -15.26 1.76 -52.93
C SER A 528 -15.97 1.41 -51.61
N LEU A 529 -16.99 2.22 -51.29
CA LEU A 529 -18.04 1.95 -50.30
C LEU A 529 -19.02 0.93 -50.87
N THR A 530 -19.62 0.10 -50.02
CA THR A 530 -21.00 -0.36 -50.22
C THR A 530 -21.70 -0.56 -48.88
N THR A 531 -22.87 0.06 -48.79
CA THR A 531 -23.83 0.08 -47.70
C THR A 531 -24.78 -1.11 -47.84
N ILE A 532 -25.10 -1.83 -46.75
CA ILE A 532 -26.31 -2.67 -46.69
C ILE A 532 -27.01 -2.44 -45.35
N THR A 533 -28.27 -1.99 -45.47
CA THR A 533 -29.29 -1.73 -44.45
C THR A 533 -29.94 -3.02 -43.92
N PRO A 534 -30.60 -3.00 -42.74
CA PRO A 534 -31.39 -4.13 -42.25
C PRO A 534 -32.86 -4.03 -42.73
N PRO A 535 -33.57 -5.15 -42.98
CA PRO A 535 -35.02 -5.13 -43.15
C PRO A 535 -35.79 -5.59 -41.91
N SER A 536 -37.01 -5.07 -41.85
CA SER A 536 -38.07 -5.19 -40.85
C SER A 536 -39.01 -6.39 -41.04
N SER A 537 -39.58 -6.84 -39.91
CA SER A 537 -40.88 -7.49 -39.61
C SER A 537 -41.82 -8.13 -40.66
N SER A 538 -42.47 -9.23 -40.20
CA SER A 538 -43.79 -9.84 -40.52
C SER A 538 -43.67 -11.24 -41.18
N ASN A 539 -44.47 -12.29 -40.91
CA ASN A 539 -45.61 -12.60 -40.02
C ASN A 539 -45.84 -14.15 -40.04
N ILE A 540 -46.29 -14.76 -38.92
CA ILE A 540 -47.36 -15.80 -38.75
C ILE A 540 -47.19 -17.15 -39.54
N GLN A 541 -47.24 -18.39 -38.99
CA GLN A 541 -48.24 -19.04 -38.13
C GLN A 541 -47.77 -20.44 -37.63
N GLU A 542 -48.19 -20.78 -36.39
CA GLU A 542 -48.64 -22.06 -35.81
C GLU A 542 -47.93 -23.42 -35.98
N GLY A 543 -47.71 -24.05 -34.82
CA GLY A 543 -47.42 -25.46 -34.64
C GLY A 543 -47.20 -25.84 -33.17
N LYS A 544 -48.19 -25.57 -32.29
CA LYS A 544 -48.22 -26.04 -30.90
C LYS A 544 -48.86 -27.43 -30.82
N GLN A 545 -48.22 -28.35 -30.10
CA GLN A 545 -48.95 -29.32 -29.27
C GLN A 545 -48.50 -29.20 -27.80
N LYS A 546 -49.52 -28.98 -26.97
CA LYS A 546 -49.56 -28.90 -25.51
C LYS A 546 -49.84 -30.30 -24.93
N LEU A 547 -49.65 -30.44 -23.61
CA LEU A 547 -50.65 -30.80 -22.58
C LEU A 547 -49.85 -31.22 -21.31
N ASN A 548 -50.21 -30.98 -20.05
CA ASN A 548 -51.14 -30.15 -19.25
C ASN A 548 -50.79 -30.55 -17.77
N PHE A 549 -51.05 -29.82 -16.68
CA PHE A 549 -52.32 -29.38 -16.03
C PHE A 549 -51.93 -28.44 -14.85
N ASN A 550 -52.49 -27.24 -14.61
CA ASN A 550 -53.75 -26.88 -13.91
C ASN A 550 -53.96 -27.60 -12.55
N LYS A 551 -54.45 -27.02 -11.43
CA LYS A 551 -55.32 -25.85 -11.16
C LYS A 551 -55.37 -25.57 -9.63
N LYS A 552 -55.74 -24.34 -9.23
CA LYS A 552 -56.29 -23.95 -7.89
C LYS A 552 -57.82 -24.07 -7.87
N SER A 553 -58.41 -24.51 -6.75
CA SER A 553 -59.73 -24.14 -6.14
C SER A 553 -60.02 -25.13 -4.99
N THR A 554 -60.52 -24.76 -3.80
CA THR A 554 -61.91 -24.37 -3.51
C THR A 554 -62.11 -23.74 -2.11
N LEU A 555 -63.20 -22.97 -1.99
CA LEU A 555 -63.76 -22.32 -0.79
C LEU A 555 -64.86 -23.18 -0.10
N ASN A 556 -65.06 -22.90 1.19
CA ASN A 556 -66.27 -22.99 2.04
C ASN A 556 -66.81 -24.34 2.58
N SER A 557 -66.83 -24.48 3.92
CA SER A 557 -68.06 -24.51 4.75
C SER A 557 -67.77 -24.68 6.26
N THR A 558 -68.50 -23.94 7.09
CA THR A 558 -68.56 -23.89 8.57
C THR A 558 -69.48 -24.99 9.17
N PRO A 559 -69.40 -25.36 10.47
CA PRO A 559 -70.11 -24.67 11.61
C PRO A 559 -69.30 -24.66 12.96
N VAL A 560 -69.24 -23.60 13.78
CA VAL A 560 -70.19 -23.04 14.81
C VAL A 560 -70.39 -23.86 16.12
N LYS A 561 -70.15 -23.17 17.26
CA LYS A 561 -70.50 -23.40 18.71
C LYS A 561 -69.59 -24.38 19.51
N SER A 562 -69.16 -24.16 20.77
CA SER A 562 -69.62 -23.32 21.91
C SER A 562 -68.60 -23.24 23.08
N ILE A 563 -68.47 -22.06 23.71
CA ILE A 563 -68.33 -21.61 25.15
C ILE A 563 -68.26 -22.71 26.26
N PRO A 564 -67.68 -22.55 27.50
CA PRO A 564 -67.23 -21.35 28.30
C PRO A 564 -65.77 -21.40 28.85
N MET A 565 -65.08 -20.31 29.20
CA MET A 565 -65.08 -19.44 30.43
C MET A 565 -64.84 -20.13 31.78
N ASP A 566 -63.77 -19.70 32.48
CA ASP A 566 -63.68 -19.29 33.91
C ASP A 566 -62.21 -18.87 34.19
N GLU A 567 -61.87 -17.60 34.40
CA GLU A 567 -62.02 -16.74 35.60
C GLU A 567 -61.03 -17.01 36.75
N ASN A 568 -60.01 -16.15 36.86
CA ASN A 568 -59.63 -15.40 38.07
C ASN A 568 -58.48 -14.42 37.71
N SER A 569 -58.71 -13.10 37.66
CA SER A 569 -58.63 -12.15 38.80
C SER A 569 -57.20 -12.10 39.38
N SER A 570 -56.43 -11.00 39.38
CA SER A 570 -56.78 -9.64 39.79
C SER A 570 -55.74 -8.58 39.36
N ALA A 571 -56.24 -7.47 38.81
CA ALA A 571 -55.87 -6.05 38.97
C ALA A 571 -54.44 -5.59 39.34
N VAL A 572 -53.85 -4.69 38.52
CA VAL A 572 -53.31 -3.35 38.89
C VAL A 572 -53.43 -2.39 37.67
N PRO A 573 -53.74 -1.08 37.84
CA PRO A 573 -54.20 -0.20 36.77
C PRO A 573 -53.10 0.63 36.08
N ASN A 574 -53.51 1.14 34.92
CA ASN A 574 -52.82 2.07 34.02
C ASN A 574 -53.05 3.53 34.48
N GLU A 575 -52.01 4.37 34.56
CA GLU A 575 -51.96 5.69 33.87
C GLU A 575 -50.67 6.50 34.13
N GLN A 576 -50.00 6.81 33.02
CA GLN A 576 -49.33 8.06 32.63
C GLN A 576 -48.88 9.08 33.69
N LYS A 577 -47.56 9.36 33.75
CA LYS A 577 -46.96 10.65 33.32
C LYS A 577 -45.45 10.76 33.64
N ARG A 578 -44.73 11.42 32.73
CA ARG A 578 -43.44 12.12 32.85
C ARG A 578 -42.20 11.26 33.16
N LEU A 579 -41.38 11.02 32.14
CA LEU A 579 -39.97 10.66 32.30
C LEU A 579 -39.06 11.74 31.72
N ARG A 580 -38.44 12.49 32.65
CA ARG A 580 -37.21 13.25 32.47
C ARG A 580 -36.05 12.26 32.31
N SER A 581 -35.06 12.67 31.53
CA SER A 581 -33.76 12.00 31.35
C SER A 581 -33.12 11.61 32.67
N LYS A 582 -32.59 10.38 32.77
CA LYS A 582 -31.45 10.03 33.65
C LYS A 582 -30.72 8.81 33.09
N ARG A 583 -29.41 9.01 32.88
CA ARG A 583 -28.39 7.98 32.61
C ARG A 583 -28.51 6.84 33.62
N ILE A 584 -28.45 5.60 33.15
CA ILE A 584 -28.13 4.43 33.96
C ILE A 584 -26.70 4.02 33.60
N THR A 585 -25.84 4.07 34.60
CA THR A 585 -24.48 3.52 34.65
C THR A 585 -24.58 2.05 35.06
N TYR A 586 -23.87 1.15 34.36
CA TYR A 586 -23.64 -0.21 34.84
C TYR A 586 -22.58 -0.16 35.96
N GLU A 587 -22.93 -0.64 37.15
CA GLU A 587 -21.99 -0.91 38.25
C GLU A 587 -21.22 -2.20 37.94
N GLU A 588 -19.88 -2.10 37.89
CA GLU A 588 -18.97 -3.25 37.84
C GLU A 588 -18.77 -3.84 39.25
N CYS A 589 -18.84 -5.17 39.36
CA CYS A 589 -18.31 -5.89 40.53
C CYS A 589 -16.81 -5.62 40.70
N PRO A 590 -16.31 -5.31 41.91
CA PRO A 590 -14.90 -5.03 42.13
C PRO A 590 -14.04 -6.30 42.07
N ASP A 591 -13.10 -6.33 41.13
CA ASP A 591 -12.02 -7.31 41.05
C ASP A 591 -10.99 -7.09 42.19
N PRO A 592 -10.80 -8.06 43.11
CA PRO A 592 -9.86 -7.95 44.23
C PRO A 592 -8.38 -7.80 43.84
N GLU A 593 -8.00 -8.09 42.59
CA GLU A 593 -6.61 -7.94 42.12
C GLU A 593 -6.26 -6.50 41.76
N LEU A 594 -7.23 -5.73 41.25
CA LEU A 594 -7.01 -4.34 40.85
C LEU A 594 -6.75 -3.41 42.05
N ASP A 595 -7.36 -3.71 43.20
CA ASP A 595 -7.24 -2.88 44.39
C ASP A 595 -5.89 -3.06 45.11
N LYS A 596 -5.31 -4.27 45.02
CA LYS A 596 -3.92 -4.55 45.41
C LYS A 596 -2.91 -3.82 44.52
N PHE A 597 -3.23 -3.64 43.25
CA PHE A 597 -2.40 -2.87 42.31
C PHE A 597 -2.43 -1.36 42.59
N ARG A 598 -3.61 -0.83 42.96
CA ARG A 598 -3.79 0.60 43.33
C ARG A 598 -3.09 0.95 44.64
N THR A 599 -3.13 0.08 45.66
CA THR A 599 -2.40 0.28 46.91
C THR A 599 -0.88 0.19 46.75
N ARG A 600 -0.36 -0.71 45.89
CA ARG A 600 1.07 -0.78 45.55
C ARG A 600 1.57 0.46 44.81
N ARG A 601 0.75 1.03 43.92
CA ARG A 601 1.10 2.26 43.17
C ARG A 601 1.11 3.50 44.06
N ARG A 602 0.21 3.61 45.06
CA ARG A 602 0.22 4.68 46.07
C ARG A 602 1.46 4.62 46.99
N ARG A 603 1.86 3.42 47.43
CA ARG A 603 3.09 3.23 48.24
C ARG A 603 4.38 3.57 47.47
N ARG A 604 4.45 3.26 46.17
CA ARG A 604 5.61 3.64 45.32
C ARG A 604 5.71 5.14 45.05
N LYS A 605 4.57 5.85 44.93
CA LYS A 605 4.58 7.32 44.77
C LYS A 605 5.00 8.06 46.04
N GLN A 606 4.56 7.61 47.22
CA GLN A 606 5.00 8.22 48.48
C GLN A 606 6.49 7.99 48.79
N LYS A 607 7.05 6.82 48.40
CA LYS A 607 8.48 6.54 48.59
C LYS A 607 9.39 7.38 47.69
N LYS A 608 8.98 7.63 46.43
CA LYS A 608 9.71 8.51 45.50
C LYS A 608 9.69 9.99 45.89
N SER A 609 8.65 10.46 46.56
CA SER A 609 8.56 11.85 47.03
C SER A 609 9.36 12.11 48.31
N ALA A 610 9.65 11.08 49.11
CA ALA A 610 10.47 11.20 50.32
C ALA A 610 11.98 11.14 50.05
N GLU A 611 12.40 10.45 48.98
CA GLU A 611 13.80 10.32 48.57
C GLU A 611 14.34 11.62 47.93
N MET A 612 13.46 12.39 47.30
CA MET A 612 13.81 13.61 46.56
C MET A 612 13.94 14.87 47.45
N VAL A 613 13.74 14.75 48.76
CA VAL A 613 13.81 15.87 49.73
C VAL A 613 15.08 15.80 50.59
N LEU A 614 15.88 14.72 50.49
CA LEU A 614 17.05 14.48 51.34
C LEU A 614 18.40 14.75 50.65
N GLU A 615 18.43 15.10 49.35
CA GLU A 615 19.69 15.34 48.60
C GLU A 615 20.04 16.84 48.43
N ASP A 616 19.19 17.78 48.85
CA ASP A 616 19.40 19.23 48.66
C ASP A 616 19.95 19.98 49.89
N SER A 617 20.49 19.27 50.90
CA SER A 617 21.01 19.90 52.12
C SER A 617 22.41 19.43 52.53
N SER A 618 23.40 19.57 51.65
CA SER A 618 24.81 19.48 52.06
C SER A 618 25.79 20.11 51.04
N SER A 619 25.83 21.44 50.93
CA SER A 619 27.05 22.17 50.52
C SER A 619 26.93 23.69 50.69
N SER A 620 27.26 24.23 51.87
CA SER A 620 27.74 25.61 52.00
C SER A 620 28.43 25.83 53.36
N SER A 621 29.75 25.68 53.39
CA SER A 621 30.60 26.14 54.49
C SER A 621 32.02 26.36 53.96
N SER A 622 32.40 27.63 53.75
CA SER A 622 33.72 28.23 54.02
C SER A 622 33.87 29.53 53.23
N GLY A 623 34.19 30.62 53.92
CA GLY A 623 34.46 31.92 53.31
C GLY A 623 34.35 33.07 54.28
N VAL A 624 35.29 33.18 55.22
CA VAL A 624 35.57 34.39 56.01
C VAL A 624 37.08 34.59 56.05
N GLU A 625 37.55 35.73 55.52
CA GLU A 625 38.77 36.51 55.86
C GLU A 625 38.73 37.75 54.94
N ILE A 626 38.34 38.94 55.39
CA ILE A 626 39.06 39.99 56.15
C ILE A 626 40.25 40.62 55.38
N LEU A 627 39.99 41.86 54.91
CA LEU A 627 40.80 43.09 54.84
C LEU A 627 42.32 43.01 54.55
N ASP A 628 42.76 43.60 53.44
CA ASP A 628 43.21 45.01 53.36
C ASP A 628 43.24 45.50 51.89
#